data_AF-A0A4R4EP50-F1
#
_entry.id   AF-A0A4R4EP50-F1
#
_cell.length_a   1.000
_cell.length_b   1.000
_cell.length_c   1.000
_cell.angle_alpha   90.00
_cell.angle_beta   90.00
_cell.angle_gamma   90.00
#
_symmetry.space_group_name_H-M   'P 1'
#
loop_
_entity.id
_entity.type
_entity.pdbx_description
1 polymer ?
#
loop_
_entity_poly.entity_id
_entity_poly.type
_entity_poly.pdbx_seq_one_letter_code
_entity_poly.pdbx_strand_id
1 'polypeptide(L)'
;MTRLSLALATLAAALAVAPAARADQFIYLDLQQARAALARLRAGDVVHHYCAPCGDAKSERMTVRSLGIDRVWDRDSAAQPYNSDGLTFWVVELNDVGVDLAYVYVREGGQWRNLAALLGLQPWRVPAVLPKERVGTRWRCGTPRDPDPGNPYFPQLDAPRDPCPLDPPGAGTPPVGDPGWR
;
A
#
# COMPACT_ATOMS: atom_id res chain seq x y z
N MET A 1 43.21 -28.87 -1.35
CA MET A 1 42.86 -27.43 -1.24
C MET A 1 41.93 -26.92 -2.36
N THR A 2 41.36 -27.78 -3.22
CA THR A 2 40.60 -27.37 -4.43
C THR A 2 39.07 -27.36 -4.28
N ARG A 3 38.49 -27.99 -3.25
CA ARG A 3 37.03 -28.05 -3.08
C ARG A 3 36.42 -26.85 -2.34
N LEU A 4 37.23 -26.10 -1.58
CA LEU A 4 36.77 -24.91 -0.86
C LEU A 4 36.55 -23.71 -1.81
N SER A 5 37.39 -23.57 -2.85
CA SER A 5 37.32 -22.46 -3.81
C SER A 5 36.09 -22.51 -4.72
N LEU A 6 35.57 -23.71 -5.02
CA LEU A 6 34.38 -23.85 -5.87
C LEU A 6 33.10 -23.46 -5.12
N ALA A 7 33.02 -23.72 -3.82
CA ALA A 7 31.84 -23.41 -3.00
C ALA A 7 31.68 -21.91 -2.73
N LEU A 8 32.78 -21.15 -2.63
CA LEU A 8 32.71 -19.69 -2.50
C LEU A 8 32.24 -18.99 -3.78
N ALA A 9 32.60 -19.52 -4.95
CA ALA A 9 32.19 -18.94 -6.24
C ALA A 9 30.68 -19.10 -6.51
N THR A 10 30.07 -20.22 -6.12
CA THR A 10 28.62 -20.44 -6.25
C THR A 10 27.79 -19.58 -5.30
N LEU A 11 28.28 -19.31 -4.08
CA LEU A 11 27.55 -18.48 -3.12
C LEU A 11 27.52 -16.99 -3.54
N ALA A 12 28.62 -16.48 -4.11
CA ALA A 12 28.67 -15.10 -4.61
C ALA A 12 27.76 -14.85 -5.82
N ALA A 13 27.58 -15.86 -6.69
CA ALA A 13 26.68 -15.77 -7.84
C ALA A 13 25.19 -15.78 -7.44
N ALA A 14 24.83 -16.45 -6.33
CA ALA A 14 23.44 -16.52 -5.86
C ALA A 14 22.94 -15.19 -5.23
N LEU A 15 23.83 -14.39 -4.63
CA LEU A 15 23.44 -13.11 -4.02
C LEU A 15 23.22 -11.97 -5.04
N ALA A 16 23.78 -12.07 -6.24
CA ALA A 16 23.70 -10.99 -7.24
C ALA A 16 22.36 -10.92 -8.01
N VAL A 17 21.46 -11.91 -7.83
CA VAL A 17 20.22 -12.01 -8.61
C VAL A 17 18.96 -11.78 -7.77
N ALA A 18 19.08 -11.40 -6.50
CA ALA A 18 17.91 -11.00 -5.73
C ALA A 18 17.42 -9.65 -6.28
N PRO A 19 16.23 -9.58 -6.92
CA PRO A 19 15.66 -8.28 -7.24
C PRO A 19 15.48 -7.55 -5.92
N ALA A 20 16.09 -6.37 -5.78
CA ALA A 20 15.80 -5.52 -4.65
C ALA A 20 14.28 -5.33 -4.62
N ALA A 21 13.63 -5.92 -3.62
CA ALA A 21 12.20 -5.79 -3.39
C ALA A 21 11.95 -4.32 -3.04
N ARG A 22 11.79 -3.49 -4.07
CA ARG A 22 11.35 -2.10 -3.94
C ARG A 22 9.83 -2.11 -3.80
N ALA A 23 9.38 -2.76 -2.72
CA ALA A 23 7.98 -2.88 -2.40
C ALA A 23 7.44 -1.48 -2.11
N ASP A 24 8.14 -0.66 -1.34
CA ASP A 24 7.59 0.65 -0.94
C ASP A 24 8.08 1.78 -1.84
N GLN A 25 7.22 2.25 -2.75
CA GLN A 25 7.52 3.35 -3.67
C GLN A 25 6.92 4.68 -3.20
N PHE A 26 5.67 4.68 -2.75
CA PHE A 26 4.96 5.88 -2.26
C PHE A 26 4.09 5.57 -1.04
N ILE A 27 4.60 4.77 -0.10
CA ILE A 27 4.00 4.63 1.23
C ILE A 27 4.28 5.88 2.07
N TYR A 28 5.53 6.36 2.08
CA TYR A 28 5.95 7.55 2.82
C TYR A 28 5.84 8.80 1.95
N LEU A 29 5.01 9.74 2.38
CA LEU A 29 4.66 10.95 1.64
C LEU A 29 5.02 12.20 2.44
N ASP A 30 5.20 13.32 1.76
CA ASP A 30 5.05 14.62 2.43
C ASP A 30 3.57 14.92 2.74
N LEU A 31 3.31 15.89 3.62
CA LEU A 31 1.95 16.22 4.04
C LEU A 31 1.07 16.70 2.87
N GLN A 32 1.65 17.43 1.91
CA GLN A 32 0.91 17.95 0.77
C GLN A 32 0.48 16.82 -0.16
N GLN A 33 1.37 15.86 -0.43
CA GLN A 33 1.09 14.65 -1.19
C GLN A 33 0.01 13.81 -0.51
N ALA A 34 0.12 13.58 0.81
CA ALA A 34 -0.88 12.84 1.56
C ALA A 34 -2.26 13.51 1.54
N ARG A 35 -2.33 14.83 1.71
CA ARG A 35 -3.57 15.61 1.58
C ARG A 35 -4.15 15.57 0.17
N ALA A 36 -3.31 15.66 -0.84
CA ALA A 36 -3.73 15.58 -2.23
C ALA A 36 -4.28 14.19 -2.58
N ALA A 37 -3.70 13.13 -2.01
CA ALA A 37 -4.23 11.77 -2.13
C ALA A 37 -5.60 11.64 -1.48
N LEU A 38 -5.77 12.13 -0.25
CA LEU A 38 -7.07 12.11 0.44
C LEU A 38 -8.15 12.88 -0.33
N ALA A 39 -7.81 14.01 -0.95
CA ALA A 39 -8.78 14.80 -1.74
C ALA A 39 -9.32 14.05 -2.98
N ARG A 40 -8.67 12.96 -3.40
CA ARG A 40 -9.08 12.10 -4.51
C ARG A 40 -9.89 10.89 -4.08
N LEU A 41 -10.06 10.69 -2.78
CA LEU A 41 -10.72 9.54 -2.19
C LEU A 41 -11.91 9.98 -1.34
N ARG A 42 -12.90 9.12 -1.23
CA ARG A 42 -14.09 9.31 -0.40
C ARG A 42 -14.46 8.01 0.28
N ALA A 43 -15.08 8.11 1.44
CA ALA A 43 -15.80 6.98 2.00
C ALA A 43 -16.84 6.49 0.99
N GLY A 44 -16.87 5.19 0.77
CA GLY A 44 -17.67 4.52 -0.24
C GLY A 44 -16.99 4.25 -1.57
N ASP A 45 -15.84 4.86 -1.84
CA ASP A 45 -15.09 4.55 -3.05
C ASP A 45 -14.65 3.10 -3.08
N VAL A 46 -14.63 2.51 -4.27
CA VAL A 46 -13.99 1.21 -4.50
C VAL A 46 -12.60 1.48 -5.05
N VAL A 47 -11.59 0.89 -4.43
CA VAL A 47 -10.20 0.93 -4.88
C VAL A 47 -9.69 -0.48 -5.19
N HIS A 48 -8.65 -0.54 -6.02
CA HIS A 48 -7.89 -1.76 -6.26
C HIS A 48 -6.46 -1.60 -5.79
N HIS A 49 -5.97 -2.61 -5.08
CA HIS A 49 -4.56 -2.72 -4.72
C HIS A 49 -3.87 -3.70 -5.67
N TYR A 50 -2.76 -3.30 -6.26
CA TYR A 50 -2.04 -4.12 -7.22
C TYR A 50 -0.55 -3.74 -7.31
N CYS A 51 0.32 -4.65 -6.87
CA CYS A 51 1.76 -4.53 -6.97
C CYS A 51 2.30 -5.34 -8.16
N ALA A 52 2.38 -4.68 -9.33
CA ALA A 52 3.02 -5.25 -10.51
C ALA A 52 4.48 -5.71 -10.28
N PRO A 53 5.37 -4.94 -9.61
CA PRO A 53 6.74 -5.39 -9.38
C PRO A 53 6.84 -6.52 -8.35
N CYS A 54 5.82 -6.73 -7.50
CA CYS A 54 5.74 -7.86 -6.58
C CYS A 54 5.31 -9.16 -7.27
N GLY A 55 4.80 -9.08 -8.50
CA GLY A 55 4.34 -10.24 -9.26
C GLY A 55 2.87 -10.61 -9.01
N ASP A 56 2.06 -9.68 -8.49
CA ASP A 56 0.64 -9.91 -8.27
C ASP A 56 -0.06 -10.42 -9.54
N ALA A 57 -0.77 -11.54 -9.41
CA ALA A 57 -1.52 -12.12 -10.51
C ALA A 57 -2.80 -11.30 -10.81
N LYS A 58 -3.45 -10.81 -9.75
CA LYS A 58 -4.70 -10.03 -9.78
C LYS A 58 -4.65 -8.96 -8.70
N SER A 59 -5.38 -7.88 -8.92
CA SER A 59 -5.61 -6.85 -7.93
C SER A 59 -6.59 -7.29 -6.87
N GLU A 60 -6.49 -6.68 -5.70
CA GLU A 60 -7.40 -6.89 -4.60
C GLU A 60 -8.36 -5.70 -4.48
N ARG A 61 -9.66 -5.98 -4.34
CA ARG A 61 -10.70 -4.95 -4.30
C ARG A 61 -11.03 -4.58 -2.85
N MET A 62 -10.97 -3.29 -2.54
CA MET A 62 -11.34 -2.72 -1.23
C MET A 62 -12.41 -1.64 -1.39
N THR A 63 -13.42 -1.65 -0.53
CA THR A 63 -14.35 -0.52 -0.36
C THR A 63 -13.84 0.37 0.78
N VAL A 64 -13.61 1.64 0.52
CA VAL A 64 -13.15 2.62 1.51
C VAL A 64 -14.29 2.94 2.47
N ARG A 65 -14.06 2.84 3.78
CA ARG A 65 -15.01 3.22 4.84
C ARG A 65 -14.47 4.36 5.69
N SER A 66 -13.20 4.26 6.08
CA SER A 66 -12.46 5.33 6.73
C SER A 66 -11.29 5.76 5.86
N LEU A 67 -10.96 7.04 5.98
CA LEU A 67 -9.78 7.64 5.39
C LEU A 67 -9.04 8.38 6.50
N GLY A 68 -7.71 8.28 6.48
CA GLY A 68 -6.86 8.97 7.43
C GLY A 68 -5.52 9.35 6.81
N ILE A 69 -4.80 10.20 7.51
CA ILE A 69 -3.35 10.31 7.31
C ILE A 69 -2.74 10.11 8.69
N ASP A 70 -1.84 9.14 8.80
CA ASP A 70 -1.06 8.95 10.01
C ASP A 70 0.38 9.41 9.80
N ARG A 71 1.04 9.78 10.90
CA ARG A 71 2.47 10.09 10.92
C ARG A 71 3.23 8.79 11.10
N VAL A 72 4.19 8.51 10.22
CA VAL A 72 5.08 7.37 10.41
C VAL A 72 6.46 7.81 10.87
N TRP A 73 6.97 7.09 11.86
CA TRP A 73 8.29 7.27 12.47
C TRP A 73 9.18 6.11 12.04
N ASP A 74 10.45 6.37 11.70
CA ASP A 74 11.45 5.32 11.42
C ASP A 74 12.72 5.55 12.25
N ARG A 75 13.40 4.47 12.68
CA ARG A 75 14.33 4.30 13.80
C ARG A 75 15.85 4.20 13.42
N ASP A 76 16.31 4.89 12.38
CA ASP A 76 17.49 5.74 12.65
C ASP A 76 17.11 6.92 13.57
N SER A 77 15.83 7.18 13.80
CA SER A 77 15.34 8.31 14.59
C SER A 77 15.31 8.05 16.09
N ALA A 78 16.04 8.86 16.87
CA ALA A 78 15.78 9.00 18.30
C ALA A 78 14.50 9.83 18.46
N ALA A 79 13.34 9.19 18.55
CA ALA A 79 12.08 9.91 18.61
C ALA A 79 12.11 10.98 19.71
N GLN A 80 11.83 12.24 19.34
CA GLN A 80 10.90 13.09 20.09
C GLN A 80 10.12 13.99 19.14
N PRO A 81 8.79 13.84 19.08
CA PRO A 81 7.94 14.83 18.45
C PRO A 81 7.60 15.94 19.45
N TYR A 82 8.41 17.00 19.49
CA TYR A 82 7.92 18.38 19.63
C TYR A 82 9.02 19.39 19.22
N ASN A 83 8.76 20.18 18.18
CA ASN A 83 9.68 21.03 17.39
C ASN A 83 10.82 20.28 16.68
N SER A 84 10.62 19.82 15.43
CA SER A 84 11.66 19.11 14.67
C SER A 84 11.87 19.61 13.23
N ASP A 85 13.10 19.43 12.73
CA ASP A 85 13.70 20.06 11.54
C ASP A 85 14.06 19.05 10.41
N GLY A 86 13.32 17.94 10.25
CA GLY A 86 13.30 17.13 9.00
C GLY A 86 13.71 15.65 9.11
N LEU A 87 12.87 14.65 8.83
CA LEU A 87 11.75 14.57 7.89
C LEU A 87 10.58 13.85 8.57
N THR A 88 9.41 14.47 8.58
CA THR A 88 8.15 13.81 8.97
C THR A 88 7.51 13.24 7.72
N PHE A 89 7.33 11.92 7.70
CA PHE A 89 6.57 11.25 6.66
C PHE A 89 5.14 11.02 7.12
N TRP A 90 4.28 10.99 6.12
CA TRP A 90 2.86 10.77 6.28
C TRP A 90 2.48 9.57 5.44
N VAL A 91 1.61 8.72 5.98
CA VAL A 91 1.03 7.59 5.26
C VAL A 91 -0.46 7.87 5.12
N VAL A 92 -1.00 7.62 3.93
CA VAL A 92 -2.44 7.62 3.74
C VAL A 92 -2.99 6.30 4.27
N GLU A 93 -4.03 6.37 5.07
CA GLU A 93 -4.73 5.20 5.59
C GLU A 93 -6.08 5.02 4.90
N LEU A 94 -6.34 3.81 4.42
CA LEU A 94 -7.66 3.38 3.96
C LEU A 94 -8.13 2.27 4.89
N ASN A 95 -9.30 2.43 5.52
CA ASN A 95 -9.79 1.44 6.49
C ASN A 95 -8.77 1.12 7.57
N ASP A 96 -8.10 2.15 8.11
CA ASP A 96 -7.11 2.02 9.18
C ASP A 96 -5.84 1.24 8.79
N VAL A 97 -5.62 1.06 7.48
CA VAL A 97 -4.45 0.40 6.90
C VAL A 97 -3.66 1.43 6.09
N GLY A 98 -2.39 1.62 6.42
CA GLY A 98 -1.49 2.45 5.64
C GLY A 98 -1.26 1.89 4.23
N VAL A 99 -1.37 2.72 3.19
CA VAL A 99 -1.31 2.25 1.79
C VAL A 99 -0.16 2.88 1.02
N ASP A 100 0.50 2.08 0.17
CA ASP A 100 1.41 2.60 -0.86
C ASP A 100 0.60 3.11 -2.07
N LEU A 101 0.68 4.42 -2.34
CA LEU A 101 -0.05 5.05 -3.45
C LEU A 101 0.37 4.51 -4.82
N ALA A 102 1.57 3.93 -4.94
CA ALA A 102 2.02 3.26 -6.15
C ALA A 102 1.19 2.03 -6.48
N TYR A 103 0.49 1.43 -5.52
CA TYR A 103 -0.29 0.22 -5.75
C TYR A 103 -1.79 0.42 -5.61
N VAL A 104 -2.24 1.63 -5.28
CA VAL A 104 -3.66 1.97 -5.20
C VAL A 104 -4.16 2.48 -6.56
N TYR A 105 -5.27 1.92 -7.03
CA TYR A 105 -5.95 2.32 -8.24
C TYR A 105 -7.37 2.76 -7.92
N VAL A 106 -7.74 3.94 -8.41
CA VAL A 106 -9.05 4.56 -8.23
C VAL A 106 -9.81 4.61 -9.55
N ARG A 107 -11.14 4.67 -9.50
CA ARG A 107 -11.98 4.75 -10.70
C ARG A 107 -12.06 6.20 -11.18
N GLU A 108 -11.51 6.48 -12.37
CA GLU A 108 -11.61 7.81 -12.98
C GLU A 108 -11.76 7.65 -14.51
N GLY A 109 -12.71 8.37 -15.11
CA GLY A 109 -12.96 8.29 -16.56
C GLY A 109 -13.31 6.88 -17.07
N GLY A 110 -13.90 6.03 -16.23
CA GLY A 110 -14.22 4.64 -16.57
C GLY A 110 -13.03 3.68 -16.57
N GLN A 111 -11.85 4.14 -16.15
CA GLN A 111 -10.64 3.34 -16.02
C GLN A 111 -10.19 3.26 -14.55
N TRP A 112 -9.42 2.23 -14.22
CA TRP A 112 -8.74 2.09 -12.94
C TRP A 112 -7.36 2.74 -13.06
N ARG A 113 -7.23 3.98 -12.58
CA ARG A 113 -6.00 4.78 -12.72
C ARG A 113 -5.20 4.76 -11.43
N ASN A 114 -3.87 4.66 -11.57
CA ASN A 114 -2.96 4.62 -10.45
C ASN A 114 -2.96 5.96 -9.67
N LEU A 115 -3.18 5.89 -8.36
CA LEU A 115 -3.35 7.07 -7.51
C LEU A 115 -2.10 7.94 -7.47
N ALA A 116 -0.90 7.35 -7.32
CA ALA A 116 0.36 8.09 -7.38
C ALA A 116 0.53 8.83 -8.72
N ALA A 117 0.28 8.15 -9.84
CA ALA A 117 0.36 8.77 -11.17
C ALA A 117 -0.62 9.95 -11.34
N LEU A 118 -1.82 9.85 -10.77
CA LEU A 118 -2.81 10.94 -10.77
C LEU A 118 -2.38 12.16 -9.94
N LEU A 119 -1.43 11.99 -9.03
CA LEU A 119 -0.84 13.08 -8.24
C LEU A 119 0.42 13.66 -8.90
N GLY A 120 0.79 13.18 -10.09
CA GLY A 120 2.01 13.59 -10.78
C GLY A 120 3.28 12.91 -10.26
N LEU A 121 3.14 11.89 -9.40
CA LEU A 121 4.25 11.05 -8.97
C LEU A 121 4.62 10.06 -10.08
N GLN A 122 5.84 9.51 -10.03
CA GLN A 122 6.38 8.63 -11.07
C GLN A 122 6.67 7.22 -10.53
N PRO A 123 5.63 6.36 -10.37
CA PRO A 123 5.84 5.00 -9.89
C PRO A 123 6.57 4.18 -10.96
N TRP A 124 7.58 3.44 -10.53
CA TRP A 124 8.43 2.62 -11.38
C TRP A 124 7.88 1.22 -11.55
N ARG A 125 7.82 0.74 -12.80
CA ARG A 125 7.31 -0.60 -13.18
C ARG A 125 5.89 -0.90 -12.66
N VAL A 126 5.11 0.15 -12.43
CA VAL A 126 3.69 0.08 -12.13
C VAL A 126 2.92 0.69 -13.31
N PRO A 127 1.89 0.03 -13.84
CA PRO A 127 1.10 0.59 -14.93
C PRO A 127 0.26 1.78 -14.44
N ALA A 128 0.22 2.86 -15.21
CA ALA A 128 -0.63 4.02 -14.89
C ALA A 128 -2.15 3.69 -14.92
N VAL A 129 -2.52 2.62 -15.63
CA VAL A 129 -3.88 2.08 -15.71
C VAL A 129 -3.84 0.59 -15.42
N LEU A 130 -4.65 0.11 -14.47
CA LEU A 130 -4.74 -1.31 -14.15
C LEU A 130 -5.29 -2.10 -15.34
N PRO A 131 -4.57 -3.11 -15.86
CA PRO A 131 -5.06 -3.92 -16.97
C PRO A 131 -6.35 -4.66 -16.59
N LYS A 132 -7.30 -4.77 -17.52
CA LYS A 132 -8.63 -5.35 -17.24
C LYS A 132 -8.51 -6.80 -16.77
N GLU A 133 -7.58 -7.55 -17.36
CA GLU A 133 -7.24 -8.93 -17.01
C GLU A 133 -6.57 -9.06 -15.66
N ARG A 134 -6.12 -7.97 -15.04
CA ARG A 134 -5.58 -7.96 -13.67
C ARG A 134 -6.61 -7.57 -12.63
N VAL A 135 -7.79 -7.08 -13.00
CA VAL A 135 -8.85 -6.77 -12.02
C VAL A 135 -9.28 -8.04 -11.29
N GLY A 136 -9.13 -8.07 -9.97
CA GLY A 136 -9.67 -9.11 -9.09
C GLY A 136 -10.91 -8.64 -8.32
N THR A 137 -11.40 -9.47 -7.39
CA THR A 137 -12.75 -9.32 -6.84
C THR A 137 -12.82 -9.09 -5.34
N ARG A 138 -11.79 -9.44 -4.55
CA ARG A 138 -11.84 -9.33 -3.09
C ARG A 138 -10.46 -9.13 -2.48
N TRP A 139 -10.36 -8.15 -1.59
CA TRP A 139 -9.24 -8.01 -0.65
C TRP A 139 -9.20 -9.16 0.34
N ARG A 140 -8.09 -9.90 0.35
CA ARG A 140 -7.86 -11.02 1.25
C ARG A 140 -6.81 -10.60 2.25
N CYS A 141 -7.18 -9.76 3.21
CA CYS A 141 -6.32 -9.66 4.38
C CYS A 141 -6.31 -11.02 5.08
N GLY A 142 -5.09 -11.46 5.43
CA GLY A 142 -4.76 -12.85 5.73
C GLY A 142 -5.79 -13.49 6.63
N THR A 143 -6.21 -14.73 6.30
CA THR A 143 -7.00 -15.47 7.27
C THR A 143 -6.13 -15.67 8.53
N PRO A 144 -6.70 -15.77 9.74
CA PRO A 144 -5.91 -16.10 10.93
C PRO A 144 -5.08 -17.40 10.80
N ARG A 145 -5.40 -18.24 9.81
CA ARG A 145 -4.70 -19.49 9.48
C ARG A 145 -3.67 -19.37 8.35
N ASP A 146 -3.57 -18.20 7.74
CA ASP A 146 -2.68 -17.92 6.61
C ASP A 146 -2.21 -16.46 6.73
N PRO A 147 -1.32 -16.17 7.70
CA PRO A 147 -0.59 -14.92 7.68
C PRO A 147 0.26 -14.97 6.42
N ASP A 148 -0.22 -14.38 5.33
CA ASP A 148 0.63 -14.16 4.16
C ASP A 148 1.84 -13.35 4.67
N PRO A 149 3.03 -13.98 4.78
CA PRO A 149 4.20 -13.31 5.32
C PRO A 149 4.69 -12.20 4.37
N GLY A 150 4.11 -12.09 3.17
CA GLY A 150 4.35 -11.04 2.20
C GLY A 150 3.30 -9.93 2.17
N ASN A 151 2.30 -9.92 3.07
CA ASN A 151 1.34 -8.82 3.14
C ASN A 151 1.99 -7.60 3.86
N PRO A 152 2.32 -6.51 3.14
CA PRO A 152 3.07 -5.38 3.67
C PRO A 152 2.21 -4.41 4.51
N TYR A 153 0.92 -4.70 4.66
CA TYR A 153 -0.03 -3.80 5.31
C TYR A 153 0.04 -3.98 6.83
N PHE A 154 0.91 -3.18 7.45
CA PHE A 154 1.11 -3.16 8.90
C PHE A 154 -0.17 -2.75 9.64
N PRO A 155 -0.67 -3.55 10.62
CA PRO A 155 -1.56 -3.02 11.63
C PRO A 155 -0.79 -2.01 12.49
N GLN A 156 -1.44 -0.90 12.87
CA GLN A 156 -0.87 0.05 13.83
C GLN A 156 -0.40 -0.70 15.10
N LEU A 157 0.77 -0.29 15.62
CA LEU A 157 1.58 -1.03 16.60
C LEU A 157 0.88 -1.39 17.92
N ASP A 158 -0.25 -0.76 18.28
CA ASP A 158 -0.78 -0.83 19.64
C ASP A 158 -2.28 -1.21 19.76
N ALA A 159 -2.96 -1.62 18.68
CA ALA A 159 -4.35 -2.08 18.77
C ALA A 159 -4.67 -3.27 17.86
N PRO A 160 -5.43 -4.28 18.33
CA PRO A 160 -6.04 -5.27 17.46
C PRO A 160 -7.17 -4.58 16.67
N ARG A 161 -6.81 -3.92 15.58
CA ARG A 161 -7.79 -3.50 14.57
C ARG A 161 -8.13 -4.73 13.75
N ASP A 162 -9.42 -4.97 13.52
CA ASP A 162 -9.86 -5.97 12.55
C ASP A 162 -9.26 -5.55 11.20
N PRO A 163 -8.28 -6.28 10.64
CA PRO A 163 -7.67 -5.88 9.38
C PRO A 163 -8.67 -6.01 8.21
N CYS A 164 -9.82 -6.66 8.47
CA CYS A 164 -10.78 -7.09 7.48
C CYS A 164 -12.23 -7.02 7.98
N PRO A 165 -12.84 -5.84 8.23
CA PRO A 165 -14.28 -5.78 8.19
C PRO A 165 -14.66 -6.16 6.76
N LEU A 166 -15.17 -7.37 6.58
CA LEU A 166 -15.64 -7.84 5.30
C LEU A 166 -16.72 -6.88 4.84
N ASP A 167 -16.75 -6.52 3.56
CA ASP A 167 -17.96 -5.93 3.00
C ASP A 167 -19.10 -6.90 3.36
N PRO A 168 -20.10 -6.47 4.15
CA PRO A 168 -21.19 -7.36 4.50
C PRO A 168 -21.82 -7.83 3.17
N PRO A 169 -22.18 -9.12 3.06
CA PRO A 169 -22.79 -9.63 1.84
C PRO A 169 -24.00 -8.75 1.48
N GLY A 170 -23.91 -8.00 0.39
CA GLY A 170 -24.93 -7.05 -0.05
C GLY A 170 -24.62 -5.56 0.11
N ALA A 171 -23.39 -5.16 0.50
CA ALA A 171 -22.95 -3.75 0.50
C ALA A 171 -22.80 -3.20 -0.94
N GLY A 172 -23.92 -3.01 -1.63
CA GLY A 172 -23.98 -2.46 -2.98
C GLY A 172 -23.99 -0.93 -3.05
N THR A 173 -24.10 -0.23 -1.91
CA THR A 173 -24.16 1.24 -1.91
C THR A 173 -23.69 1.80 -0.57
N PRO A 174 -22.69 2.70 -0.53
CA PRO A 174 -22.27 3.35 0.71
C PRO A 174 -23.27 4.44 1.13
N PRO A 175 -23.49 4.64 2.45
CA PRO A 175 -24.28 5.75 2.95
C PRO A 175 -23.57 7.08 2.66
N VAL A 176 -24.33 8.05 2.14
CA VAL A 176 -23.89 9.42 1.91
C VAL A 176 -23.95 10.17 3.25
N GLY A 177 -22.80 10.51 3.85
CA GLY A 177 -22.81 11.40 5.01
C GLY A 177 -21.48 11.52 5.76
N ASP A 178 -20.96 12.75 5.76
CA ASP A 178 -19.92 13.36 6.61
C ASP A 178 -18.44 13.07 6.26
N PRO A 179 -17.64 14.08 5.81
CA PRO A 179 -16.21 13.93 5.53
C PRO A 179 -15.38 13.99 6.82
N GLY A 180 -15.83 13.33 7.89
CA GLY A 180 -15.20 13.34 9.21
C GLY A 180 -13.79 12.76 9.18
N TRP A 181 -12.82 13.59 8.80
CA TRP A 181 -11.40 13.30 8.92
C TRP A 181 -11.07 13.24 10.41
N ARG A 182 -10.46 12.14 10.85
CA ARG A 182 -9.74 12.06 12.13
C ARG A 182 -8.30 12.49 11.92
#